data_AF-A0A4Y6U7M5-F1
#
_entry.id   AF-A0A4Y6U7M5-F1
#
_cell.length_a   1.000
_cell.length_b   1.000
_cell.length_c   1.000
_cell.angle_alpha   90.00
_cell.angle_beta   90.00
_cell.angle_gamma   90.00
#
_symmetry.space_group_name_H-M   'P 1'
#
loop_
_entity.id
_entity.type
_entity.pdbx_description
1 polymer ?
#
loop_
_entity_poly.entity_id
_entity_poly.type
_entity_poly.pdbx_seq_one_letter_code
_entity_poly.pdbx_strand_id
1 'polypeptide(L)' 'MDYRYIVALSLQELESQVTPLLNVGYELDGGAQLEPLGAVNERGELPVRFTQALVKKSA' A
#
# COMPACT_ATOMS: atom_id res chain seq x y z
N MET A 1 9.86 5.63 16.47
CA MET A 1 8.92 5.79 15.35
C MET A 1 8.89 4.47 14.60
N ASP A 2 7.72 3.84 14.48
CA ASP A 2 7.55 2.52 13.86
C ASP A 2 6.94 2.69 12.46
N TYR A 3 7.59 2.14 11.44
CA TYR A 3 7.24 2.31 10.03
C TYR A 3 6.85 0.96 9.41
N ARG A 4 5.76 0.96 8.63
CA ARG A 4 5.28 -0.20 7.88
C ARG A 4 5.04 0.15 6.43
N TYR A 5 5.43 -0.77 5.55
CA TYR A 5 5.17 -0.69 4.12
C TYR A 5 4.27 -1.85 3.71
N ILE A 6 3.08 -1.53 3.23
CA ILE A 6 2.07 -2.51 2.82
C ILE A 6 2.07 -2.62 1.31
N VAL A 7 2.00 -3.85 0.80
CA VAL A 7 1.95 -4.18 -0.62
C VAL A 7 0.76 -5.10 -0.87
N ALA A 8 -0.07 -4.76 -1.86
CA ALA A 8 -1.27 -5.50 -2.21
C ALA A 8 -1.47 -5.58 -3.73
N LEU A 9 -2.19 -6.60 -4.20
CA LEU A 9 -2.48 -6.82 -5.63
C LEU A 9 -3.69 -6.03 -6.11
N SER A 10 -4.50 -5.50 -5.19
CA SER A 10 -5.65 -4.65 -5.49
C SER A 10 -5.83 -3.56 -4.43
N LEU A 11 -6.57 -2.50 -4.77
CA LEU A 11 -6.92 -1.45 -3.83
C LEU A 11 -7.76 -1.98 -2.66
N GLN A 12 -8.69 -2.91 -2.92
CA GLN A 12 -9.53 -3.51 -1.88
C GLN A 12 -8.69 -4.33 -0.87
N GLU A 13 -7.70 -5.07 -1.37
CA GLU A 13 -6.76 -5.80 -0.51
C GLU A 13 -5.89 -4.82 0.30
N LEU A 14 -5.43 -3.72 -0.32
CA LEU A 14 -4.67 -2.68 0.39
C LEU A 14 -5.51 -2.09 1.54
N GLU A 15 -6.74 -1.69 1.27
CA GLU A 15 -7.66 -1.13 2.26
C GLU A 15 -7.92 -2.12 3.41
N SER A 16 -8.13 -3.40 3.10
CA SER A 16 -8.29 -4.47 4.09
C SER A 16 -7.08 -4.62 5.01
N GLN A 17 -5.86 -4.44 4.51
CA GLN A 17 -4.63 -4.56 5.30
C GLN A 17 -4.32 -3.28 6.09
N VAL A 18 -4.64 -2.11 5.53
CA VAL A 18 -4.39 -0.79 6.15
C VAL A 18 -5.38 -0.50 7.27
N THR A 19 -6.67 -0.78 7.10
CA THR A 19 -7.74 -0.48 8.07
C THR A 19 -7.44 -0.92 9.51
N PRO A 20 -7.03 -2.18 9.79
CA PRO A 20 -6.72 -2.58 11.16
C PRO A 20 -5.51 -1.87 11.75
N LEU A 21 -4.55 -1.41 10.91
CA LEU A 21 -3.37 -0.67 11.36
C LEU A 21 -3.74 0.77 11.75
N LEU A 22 -4.64 1.41 11.00
CA LEU A 22 -5.19 2.71 11.36
C LEU A 22 -5.89 2.66 12.72
N ASN A 23 -6.66 1.59 12.98
CA ASN A 23 -7.37 1.39 14.25
C ASN A 23 -6.44 1.20 15.47
N VAL A 24 -5.17 0.86 15.27
CA VAL A 24 -4.18 0.70 16.36
C VAL A 24 -3.15 1.84 16.38
N GLY A 25 -3.45 2.95 15.72
CA GLY A 25 -2.71 4.21 15.81
C GLY A 25 -1.55 4.37 14.82
N TYR A 26 -1.56 3.65 13.69
CA TYR A 26 -0.73 4.03 12.55
C TYR A 26 -1.43 5.15 11.75
N GLU A 27 -0.63 6.04 11.17
CA GLU A 27 -1.08 7.11 10.28
C GLU A 27 -0.52 6.85 8.88
N LEU A 28 -1.25 7.29 7.84
CA LEU A 28 -0.76 7.23 6.46
C LEU A 28 0.41 8.19 6.27
N ASP A 29 1.54 7.66 5.80
CA ASP A 29 2.71 8.46 5.42
C ASP A 29 2.67 8.72 3.91
N GLY A 30 1.76 9.60 3.51
CA GLY A 30 1.47 9.90 2.09
C GLY A 30 0.32 9.08 1.50
N GLY A 31 0.07 9.28 0.20
CA GLY A 31 -1.00 8.60 -0.52
C GLY A 31 -0.61 7.20 -1.00
N ALA A 32 -1.62 6.38 -1.34
CA ALA A 32 -1.39 5.07 -1.96
C ALA A 32 -0.72 5.22 -3.33
N GLN A 33 0.28 4.40 -3.60
CA GLN A 33 1.08 4.45 -4.83
C GLN A 33 0.84 3.19 -5.67
N LEU A 34 0.83 3.38 -6.99
CA LEU A 34 0.79 2.32 -7.99
C LEU A 34 2.20 2.03 -8.49
N GLU A 35 2.69 0.82 -8.23
CA GLU A 35 4.03 0.38 -8.60
C GLU A 35 3.95 -0.65 -9.75
N PRO A 36 4.59 -0.40 -10.91
CA PRO A 36 4.67 -1.39 -11.99
C PRO A 36 5.42 -2.64 -11.54
N LEU A 37 4.90 -3.81 -11.92
CA LEU A 37 5.49 -5.11 -11.58
C LEU A 37 6.40 -5.69 -12.68
N GLY A 38 6.43 -5.05 -13.86
CA GLY A 38 7.21 -5.54 -14.99
C GLY A 38 6.85 -4.85 -16.30
N ALA A 39 7.11 -5.54 -17.40
CA ALA A 39 6.76 -5.05 -18.73
C ALA A 39 5.25 -5.14 -18.99
N VAL A 40 4.79 -4.34 -19.96
CA VAL A 40 3.45 -4.45 -20.54
C VAL A 40 3.28 -5.85 -21.13
N ASN A 41 2.17 -6.52 -20.82
CA ASN A 41 1.87 -7.86 -21.30
C ASN A 41 1.40 -7.84 -22.78
N GLU A 42 1.17 -9.02 -23.36
CA GLU A 42 0.73 -9.17 -24.77
C GLU A 42 -0.63 -8.52 -25.08
N ARG A 43 -1.40 -8.15 -24.04
CA ARG A 43 -2.68 -7.45 -24.16
C ARG A 43 -2.55 -5.93 -24.06
N GLY A 44 -1.33 -5.41 -23.93
CA GLY A 44 -1.11 -3.98 -23.70
C GLY A 44 -1.38 -3.54 -22.26
N GLU A 45 -1.48 -4.47 -21.30
CA GLU A 45 -1.74 -4.16 -19.90
C GLU A 45 -0.43 -4.14 -19.11
N LEU A 46 -0.24 -3.11 -18.28
CA LEU A 46 0.87 -3.04 -17.34
C LEU A 46 0.43 -3.65 -16.01
N PRO A 47 1.02 -4.79 -15.57
CA PRO A 47 0.72 -5.31 -14.24
C PRO A 47 1.23 -4.33 -13.18
N VAL A 48 0.38 -4.01 -12.21
CA VAL A 48 0.69 -3.07 -11.13
C VAL A 48 0.35 -3.68 -9.77
N ARG A 49 1.00 -3.18 -8.72
CA ARG A 49 0.61 -3.41 -7.33
C ARG A 49 0.29 -2.08 -6.64
N PHE A 50 -0.49 -2.15 -5.59
CA PHE A 50 -0.83 -1.03 -4.73
C PHE A 50 0.05 -1.05 -3.49
N THR A 51 0.54 0.11 -3.08
CA THR A 51 1.42 0.22 -1.92
C THR A 51 1.00 1.39 -1.03
N GLN A 52 1.26 1.27 0.27
CA GLN A 52 0.99 2.31 1.24
C GLN A 52 2.04 2.28 2.35
N ALA A 53 2.64 3.43 2.65
CA ALA A 53 3.46 3.63 3.82
C ALA A 53 2.61 4.08 5.01
N LEU A 54 2.92 3.53 6.19
CA LEU A 54 2.26 3.81 7.45
C LEU A 54 3.31 4.09 8.52
N VAL A 55 3.03 5.05 9.39
CA VAL A 55 3.92 5.41 10.50
C VAL A 55 3.15 5.49 11.80
N LYS A 56 3.72 4.95 12.87
CA LYS A 56 3.23 5.10 14.23
C LYS A 56 4.19 6.00 15.00
N LYS A 57 3.70 7.22 15.30
CA LYS A 57 4.39 8.17 16.16
C LYS A 57 4.38 7.59 17.57
N SER A 58 5.57 7.43 18.15
CA SER A 58 5.70 7.19 19.58
C SER A 58 5.42 8.53 20.25
N ALA A 59 4.44 8.55 21.16
CA ALA A 59 4.17 9.71 22.01
C ALA A 59 5.36 10.03 22.92
#